data_AF-A0A8C9L0Z1-F1
#
_entry.id   AF-A0A8C9L0Z1-F1
#
_cell.length_a   1.000
_cell.length_b   1.000
_cell.length_c   1.000
_cell.angle_alpha   90.00
_cell.angle_beta   90.00
_cell.angle_gamma   90.00
#
_symmetry.space_group_name_H-M   'P 1'
#
loop_
_entity.id
_entity.type
_entity.pdbx_description
1 polymer ?
#
loop_
_entity_poly.entity_id
_entity_poly.type
_entity_poly.pdbx_seq_one_letter_code
_entity_poly.pdbx_strand_id
1 'polypeptide(L)'
;MSPVFFLGIGRSHLAYSWNRSGFFNSTNETYCYSTARGSTVLQGVTFGGIPTVLLLDVACFFVSLVSIYYIENTRAFSKLTDFWIEGRNGLIHDRCGEDAIHYLTFQRHIICLLVAVSILSVGVILPVNLSGDLLVLPVPHIRNILSNSNNLLWLHTFFAVVYLILTVVFMSHHMKTVTYKEENIVKCTLFITGLPKNAKQEAIQGHFIAAYPTCAVVEVQLCYDVARLIHLFRKRNEAEKSLNYYKHLYENHGKRAKINPKPCGQFCCCEMRGCEREDAVDYYTRVTNELIEEFSKEEQAVQNKPLGMAFVTFQEKSMATYILKDFNACKCRSIKCKGEPQPSSYSKELCVTNWEVKYATYPENICWNNLSVRGLNWWVRWWCINLSLLILLFFLTTPSIIISTMDKFNVTKPIHYLNNPIISQFFPTLLLWSFSALLPTIVYYSTLLESHWTKSAENRIMMHKVYIFLIFMVLILPSLGLTSMKWMFDYASFFF
;
A
#
# COMPACT_ATOMS: atom_id res chain seq x y z
N MET A 1 14.78 70.37 -21.74
CA MET A 1 15.48 71.61 -22.12
C MET A 1 16.96 71.27 -22.27
N SER A 2 17.42 71.22 -23.51
CA SER A 2 18.85 71.19 -23.86
C SER A 2 19.56 72.48 -23.37
N PRO A 3 20.88 72.65 -23.51
CA PRO A 3 22.02 71.70 -23.54
C PRO A 3 23.05 72.12 -22.44
N VAL A 4 24.28 71.59 -22.36
CA VAL A 4 25.48 72.19 -22.98
C VAL A 4 26.66 71.21 -22.83
N PHE A 5 27.32 70.98 -23.96
CA PHE A 5 28.61 70.33 -24.15
C PHE A 5 29.75 71.05 -23.40
N PHE A 6 30.78 70.32 -22.96
CA PHE A 6 32.14 70.55 -23.49
C PHE A 6 33.08 69.34 -23.31
N LEU A 7 33.79 69.09 -24.40
CA LEU A 7 34.89 68.16 -24.65
C LEU A 7 36.12 68.33 -23.73
N GLY A 8 36.90 67.25 -23.61
CA GLY A 8 38.34 67.29 -23.27
C GLY A 8 38.81 65.98 -22.61
N ILE A 9 39.12 64.92 -23.37
CA ILE A 9 40.47 64.57 -23.85
C ILE A 9 41.50 64.41 -22.71
N GLY A 10 42.03 63.18 -22.56
CA GLY A 10 43.46 63.02 -22.26
C GLY A 10 43.86 62.10 -21.09
N ARG A 11 44.18 60.85 -21.43
CA ARG A 11 45.33 60.03 -20.96
C ARG A 11 45.80 60.13 -19.49
N SER A 12 45.53 59.04 -18.76
CA SER A 12 46.51 58.16 -18.07
C SER A 12 47.89 58.71 -17.67
N HIS A 13 48.19 58.73 -16.36
CA HIS A 13 49.30 57.96 -15.78
C HIS A 13 49.22 57.86 -14.24
N LEU A 14 49.78 56.74 -13.74
CA LEU A 14 49.94 56.29 -12.37
C LEU A 14 50.72 57.25 -11.45
N ALA A 15 50.38 57.32 -10.16
CA ALA A 15 51.31 57.16 -9.03
C ALA A 15 50.62 57.29 -7.66
N TYR A 16 51.15 56.52 -6.71
CA TYR A 16 50.76 56.33 -5.31
C TYR A 16 50.89 57.59 -4.44
N SER A 17 50.02 57.74 -3.43
CA SER A 17 50.43 58.01 -2.03
C SER A 17 49.20 57.98 -1.10
N TRP A 18 49.29 57.17 -0.06
CA TRP A 18 48.33 57.06 1.03
C TRP A 18 48.35 58.33 1.90
N ASN A 19 47.18 58.88 2.23
CA ASN A 19 46.98 59.43 3.57
C ASN A 19 45.53 59.35 4.05
N ARG A 20 45.40 59.05 5.34
CA ARG A 20 44.22 58.64 6.11
C ARG A 20 43.05 59.63 6.05
N SER A 21 41.83 59.10 5.99
CA SER A 21 40.82 59.11 7.08
C SER A 21 39.40 59.04 6.51
N GLY A 22 38.59 58.09 6.97
CA GLY A 22 37.20 57.97 6.55
C GLY A 22 36.65 56.58 6.83
N PHE A 23 36.15 56.39 8.05
CA PHE A 23 35.25 55.29 8.42
C PHE A 23 34.14 55.15 7.38
N PHE A 24 34.04 54.01 6.69
CA PHE A 24 32.76 53.33 6.48
C PHE A 24 33.05 51.87 6.09
N ASN A 25 32.49 50.99 6.92
CA ASN A 25 32.75 49.57 7.02
C ASN A 25 32.23 48.85 5.77
N SER A 26 33.04 47.95 5.20
CA SER A 26 32.62 47.04 4.14
C SER A 26 31.54 46.10 4.68
N THR A 27 30.32 46.21 4.19
CA THR A 27 29.31 45.16 4.36
C THR A 27 29.72 43.98 3.48
N ASN A 28 30.28 42.97 4.14
CA ASN A 28 30.45 41.62 3.63
C ASN A 28 29.11 41.07 3.09
N GLU A 29 28.96 40.95 1.77
CA GLU A 29 27.93 40.13 1.14
C GLU A 29 28.28 38.63 1.20
N THR A 30 28.49 38.10 2.40
CA THR A 30 28.72 36.65 2.64
C THR A 30 27.71 36.04 3.60
N TYR A 31 26.54 36.66 3.78
CA TYR A 31 25.54 36.20 4.75
C TYR A 31 24.40 35.33 4.16
N CYS A 32 24.42 34.98 2.87
CA CYS A 32 23.35 34.16 2.26
C CYS A 32 23.70 32.70 1.94
N TYR A 33 24.93 32.23 2.21
CA TYR A 33 25.35 30.85 1.84
C TYR A 33 26.17 30.11 2.91
N SER A 34 25.89 30.33 4.19
CA SER A 34 26.38 29.44 5.25
C SER A 34 25.46 28.21 5.41
N THR A 35 25.49 27.31 4.42
CA THR A 35 24.65 26.10 4.39
C THR A 35 25.19 25.01 5.32
N ALA A 36 24.37 24.65 6.31
CA ALA A 36 24.21 23.33 6.93
C ALA A 36 25.45 22.42 6.98
N ARG A 37 26.22 22.51 8.07
CA ARG A 37 26.91 21.33 8.60
C ARG A 37 25.85 20.39 9.19
N GLY A 38 25.76 19.19 8.60
CA GLY A 38 25.14 18.01 9.20
C GLY A 38 23.65 17.81 8.96
N SER A 39 23.30 16.94 8.02
CA SER A 39 21.99 16.28 7.94
C SER A 39 22.04 15.14 6.92
N THR A 40 22.75 14.07 7.29
CA THR A 40 22.49 12.74 6.74
C THR A 40 22.41 11.81 7.94
N VAL A 41 21.40 10.93 8.00
CA VAL A 41 21.06 9.98 9.09
C VAL A 41 22.20 9.01 9.47
N LEU A 42 23.37 9.15 8.85
CA LEU A 42 24.56 8.30 8.99
C LEU A 42 25.76 9.02 9.64
N GLN A 43 25.56 10.20 10.23
CA GLN A 43 26.67 11.04 10.72
C GLN A 43 27.29 10.61 12.07
N GLY A 44 27.08 9.36 12.50
CA GLY A 44 27.74 8.76 13.66
C GLY A 44 28.56 7.50 13.34
N VAL A 45 28.55 7.06 12.09
CA VAL A 45 29.33 5.91 11.62
C VAL A 45 30.39 6.46 10.68
N THR A 46 31.65 6.04 10.82
CA THR A 46 32.66 6.28 9.79
C THR A 46 32.17 5.58 8.51
N PHE A 47 31.41 6.30 7.69
CA PHE A 47 30.88 5.81 6.43
C PHE A 47 32.09 5.31 5.64
N GLY A 48 32.18 4.02 5.36
CA GLY A 48 33.35 3.38 4.73
C GLY A 48 33.68 3.90 3.32
N GLY A 49 33.04 4.98 2.88
CA GLY A 49 33.02 5.42 1.50
C GLY A 49 32.08 4.55 0.67
N ILE A 50 31.59 5.14 -0.42
CA ILE A 50 30.80 4.47 -1.46
C ILE A 50 31.49 3.16 -1.93
N PRO A 51 32.83 3.09 -2.11
CA PRO A 51 33.48 1.86 -2.55
C PRO A 51 33.35 0.70 -1.56
N THR A 52 33.44 0.96 -0.26
CA THR A 52 33.33 -0.10 0.76
C THR A 52 31.90 -0.59 0.87
N VAL A 53 30.90 0.30 0.83
CA VAL A 53 29.49 -0.10 0.84
C VAL A 53 29.13 -0.87 -0.43
N LEU A 54 29.58 -0.41 -1.60
CA LEU A 54 29.38 -1.11 -2.87
C LEU A 54 30.05 -2.51 -2.85
N LEU A 55 31.27 -2.61 -2.33
CA LEU A 55 31.97 -3.88 -2.19
C LEU A 55 31.26 -4.81 -1.21
N LEU A 56 30.69 -4.28 -0.13
CA LEU A 56 29.92 -5.04 0.86
C LEU A 56 28.59 -5.51 0.27
N ASP A 57 27.87 -4.66 -0.47
CA ASP A 57 26.63 -5.02 -1.16
C ASP A 57 26.88 -6.08 -2.24
N VAL A 58 27.94 -5.92 -3.04
CA VAL A 58 28.35 -6.91 -4.05
C VAL A 58 28.80 -8.21 -3.38
N ALA A 59 29.59 -8.15 -2.31
CA ALA A 59 30.01 -9.33 -1.56
C ALA A 59 28.82 -10.04 -0.91
N CYS A 60 27.89 -9.32 -0.28
CA CYS A 60 26.65 -9.88 0.28
C CYS A 60 25.75 -10.46 -0.81
N PHE A 61 25.69 -9.86 -2.00
CA PHE A 61 24.97 -10.40 -3.15
C PHE A 61 25.59 -11.71 -3.64
N PHE A 62 26.91 -11.76 -3.79
CA PHE A 62 27.63 -12.98 -4.15
C PHE A 62 27.53 -14.06 -3.07
N VAL A 63 27.64 -13.70 -1.79
CA VAL A 63 27.44 -14.63 -0.68
C VAL A 63 26.01 -15.14 -0.67
N SER A 64 25.00 -14.30 -0.91
CA SER A 64 23.61 -14.73 -1.02
C SER A 64 23.41 -15.66 -2.21
N LEU A 65 23.99 -15.38 -3.38
CA LEU A 65 23.98 -16.26 -4.54
C LEU A 65 24.67 -17.60 -4.26
N VAL A 66 25.82 -17.59 -3.58
CA VAL A 66 26.57 -18.80 -3.20
C VAL A 66 25.83 -19.57 -2.11
N SER A 67 25.18 -18.90 -1.15
CA SER A 67 24.31 -19.52 -0.15
C SER A 67 23.08 -20.13 -0.79
N ILE A 68 22.43 -19.47 -1.75
CA ILE A 68 21.32 -20.03 -2.54
C ILE A 68 21.80 -21.25 -3.35
N TYR A 69 22.99 -21.17 -3.95
CA TYR A 69 23.63 -22.26 -4.67
C TYR A 69 23.96 -23.46 -3.77
N TYR A 70 24.46 -23.22 -2.55
CA TYR A 70 24.79 -24.25 -1.56
C TYR A 70 23.56 -24.83 -0.85
N ILE A 71 22.52 -24.02 -0.61
CA ILE A 71 21.30 -24.43 0.11
C ILE A 71 20.39 -25.32 -0.77
N GLU A 72 20.42 -25.19 -2.11
CA GLU A 72 19.61 -26.04 -2.99
C GLU A 72 20.36 -26.46 -4.26
N ASN A 73 21.10 -27.56 -4.17
CA ASN A 73 21.54 -28.30 -5.35
C ASN A 73 20.30 -28.72 -6.17
N THR A 74 20.20 -28.21 -7.40
CA THR A 74 19.19 -28.43 -8.48
C THR A 74 17.83 -27.72 -8.42
N ARG A 75 17.17 -27.52 -7.26
CA ARG A 75 15.77 -26.99 -7.25
C ARG A 75 15.64 -25.48 -7.44
N ALA A 76 16.48 -24.67 -6.79
CA ALA A 76 16.42 -23.21 -6.91
C ALA A 76 16.86 -22.74 -8.30
N PHE A 77 17.94 -23.32 -8.85
CA PHE A 77 18.42 -22.97 -10.19
C PHE A 77 17.41 -23.37 -11.26
N SER A 78 16.79 -24.56 -11.15
CA SER A 78 15.65 -24.92 -11.99
C SER A 78 14.58 -23.84 -11.86
N LYS A 79 14.05 -23.54 -10.67
CA LYS A 79 13.01 -22.51 -10.48
C LYS A 79 13.40 -21.11 -11.00
N LEU A 80 14.66 -20.70 -10.90
CA LEU A 80 15.17 -19.45 -11.48
C LEU A 80 15.16 -19.50 -13.01
N THR A 81 15.64 -20.60 -13.60
CA THR A 81 15.52 -20.79 -15.06
C THR A 81 14.06 -20.89 -15.49
N ASP A 82 13.16 -21.45 -14.67
CA ASP A 82 11.71 -21.48 -14.90
C ASP A 82 11.13 -20.06 -14.92
N PHE A 83 11.61 -19.16 -14.06
CA PHE A 83 11.20 -17.75 -14.02
C PHE A 83 11.70 -16.95 -15.25
N TRP A 84 12.93 -17.20 -15.71
CA TRP A 84 13.53 -16.46 -16.82
C TRP A 84 13.13 -16.99 -18.21
N ILE A 85 12.77 -18.26 -18.34
CA ILE A 85 12.41 -18.88 -19.63
C ILE A 85 10.92 -18.68 -19.92
N GLU A 86 10.62 -17.74 -20.83
CA GLU A 86 9.28 -17.41 -21.36
C GLU A 86 8.48 -18.65 -21.82
N GLY A 87 9.17 -19.69 -22.31
CA GLY A 87 8.56 -20.92 -22.83
C GLY A 87 7.79 -21.78 -21.81
N ARG A 88 7.83 -21.45 -20.52
CA ARG A 88 7.08 -22.15 -19.46
C ARG A 88 5.91 -21.37 -18.85
N ASN A 89 5.54 -20.22 -19.45
CA ASN A 89 4.35 -19.46 -19.05
C ASN A 89 3.08 -20.33 -19.04
N GLY A 90 2.96 -21.32 -19.94
CA GLY A 90 1.82 -22.25 -19.96
C GLY A 90 1.71 -23.13 -18.69
N LEU A 91 2.83 -23.65 -18.18
CA LEU A 91 2.82 -24.44 -16.94
C LEU A 91 2.46 -23.59 -15.72
N ILE A 92 2.90 -22.33 -15.71
CA ILE A 92 2.56 -21.37 -14.64
C ILE A 92 1.09 -20.99 -14.73
N HIS A 93 0.54 -20.85 -15.94
CA HIS A 93 -0.87 -20.58 -16.17
C HIS A 93 -1.74 -21.67 -15.52
N ASP A 94 -1.44 -22.93 -15.82
CA ASP A 94 -2.23 -24.07 -15.37
C ASP A 94 -2.20 -24.24 -13.85
N ARG A 95 -1.10 -23.84 -13.19
CA ARG A 95 -0.92 -24.02 -11.74
C ARG A 95 -1.34 -22.81 -10.90
N CYS A 96 -1.08 -21.61 -11.40
CA CYS A 96 -1.15 -20.37 -10.62
C CYS A 96 -2.12 -19.34 -11.23
N GLY A 97 -2.63 -19.57 -12.44
CA GLY A 97 -3.54 -18.67 -13.14
C GLY A 97 -2.85 -17.54 -13.93
N GLU A 98 -3.65 -16.77 -14.65
CA GLU A 98 -3.21 -15.67 -15.52
C GLU A 98 -2.60 -14.49 -14.73
N ASP A 99 -3.19 -14.15 -13.58
CA ASP A 99 -2.71 -13.06 -12.71
C ASP A 99 -1.25 -13.26 -12.25
N ALA A 100 -0.86 -14.50 -11.94
CA ALA A 100 0.50 -14.83 -11.54
C ALA A 100 1.50 -14.60 -12.68
N ILE A 101 1.12 -14.91 -13.93
CA ILE A 101 1.96 -14.66 -15.10
C ILE A 101 2.18 -13.17 -15.30
N HIS A 102 1.11 -12.37 -15.21
CA HIS A 102 1.22 -10.92 -15.35
C HIS A 102 2.16 -10.33 -14.30
N TYR A 103 2.01 -10.76 -13.04
CA TYR A 103 2.87 -10.30 -11.95
C TYR A 103 4.34 -10.71 -12.16
N LEU A 104 4.62 -11.97 -12.49
CA LEU A 104 5.99 -12.45 -12.69
C LEU A 104 6.65 -11.81 -13.91
N THR A 105 5.88 -11.65 -14.99
CA THR A 105 6.35 -10.97 -16.22
C THR A 105 6.69 -9.52 -15.91
N PHE A 106 5.85 -8.80 -15.17
CA PHE A 106 6.13 -7.44 -14.72
C PHE A 106 7.42 -7.37 -13.91
N GLN A 107 7.60 -8.28 -12.94
CA GLN A 107 8.79 -8.33 -12.11
C GLN A 107 10.06 -8.61 -12.92
N ARG A 108 10.00 -9.51 -13.92
CA ARG A 108 11.12 -9.77 -14.84
C ARG A 108 11.52 -8.51 -15.63
N HIS A 109 10.54 -7.75 -16.14
CA HIS A 109 10.81 -6.50 -16.88
C HIS A 109 11.45 -5.43 -15.97
N ILE A 110 11.00 -5.31 -14.71
CA ILE A 110 11.62 -4.41 -13.74
C ILE A 110 13.07 -4.81 -13.46
N ILE A 111 13.33 -6.11 -13.25
CA ILE A 111 14.70 -6.60 -12.97
C ILE A 111 15.61 -6.31 -14.17
N CYS A 112 15.16 -6.57 -15.40
CA CYS A 112 15.92 -6.22 -16.61
C CYS A 112 16.22 -4.72 -16.69
N LEU A 113 15.22 -3.87 -16.43
CA LEU A 113 15.40 -2.42 -16.42
C LEU A 113 16.42 -1.98 -15.35
N LEU A 114 16.30 -2.53 -14.14
CA LEU A 114 17.20 -2.21 -13.02
C LEU A 114 18.64 -2.61 -13.35
N VAL A 115 18.86 -3.81 -13.89
CA VAL A 115 20.19 -4.28 -14.33
C VAL A 115 20.77 -3.34 -15.40
N ALA A 116 19.97 -2.94 -16.39
CA ALA A 116 20.42 -2.03 -17.44
C ALA A 116 20.82 -0.65 -16.87
N VAL A 117 20.01 -0.06 -15.99
CA VAL A 117 20.32 1.21 -15.32
C VAL A 117 21.54 1.09 -14.41
N SER A 118 21.69 -0.03 -13.70
CA SER A 118 22.84 -0.30 -12.83
C SER A 118 24.14 -0.40 -13.62
N ILE A 119 24.15 -1.09 -14.77
CA ILE A 119 25.34 -1.19 -15.64
C ILE A 119 25.77 0.21 -16.11
N LEU A 120 24.82 1.04 -16.56
CA LEU A 120 25.12 2.41 -17.00
C LEU A 120 25.61 3.28 -15.84
N SER A 121 25.01 3.15 -14.66
CA SER A 121 25.39 3.91 -13.45
C SER A 121 26.79 3.53 -12.97
N VAL A 122 27.10 2.25 -12.86
CA VAL A 122 28.42 1.76 -12.40
C VAL A 122 29.48 1.99 -13.46
N GLY A 123 29.14 1.84 -14.74
CA GLY A 123 30.09 1.98 -15.84
C GLY A 123 30.48 3.42 -16.16
N VAL A 124 29.57 4.38 -15.95
CA VAL A 124 29.79 5.79 -16.36
C VAL A 124 29.70 6.76 -15.19
N ILE A 125 28.59 6.74 -14.45
CA ILE A 125 28.31 7.75 -13.42
C ILE A 125 29.26 7.63 -12.23
N LEU A 126 29.52 6.41 -11.76
CA LEU A 126 30.39 6.16 -10.60
C LEU A 126 31.85 6.57 -10.86
N PRO A 127 32.52 6.15 -11.96
CA PRO A 127 33.89 6.59 -12.27
C PRO A 127 34.01 8.11 -12.40
N VAL A 128 33.04 8.75 -13.06
CA VAL A 128 33.03 10.21 -13.23
C VAL A 128 32.92 10.92 -11.88
N ASN A 129 32.06 10.44 -10.98
CA ASN A 129 31.94 10.99 -9.63
C ASN A 129 33.19 10.76 -8.77
N LEU A 130 33.90 9.65 -8.96
CA LEU A 130 35.16 9.35 -8.26
C LEU A 130 36.36 10.13 -8.81
N SER A 131 36.30 10.56 -10.08
CA SER A 131 37.37 11.33 -10.73
C SER A 131 37.39 12.83 -10.38
N GLY A 132 36.36 13.33 -9.68
CA GLY A 132 36.33 14.72 -9.21
C GLY A 132 37.31 14.98 -8.06
N ASP A 133 37.99 16.12 -8.09
CA ASP A 133 39.02 16.47 -7.10
C ASP A 133 38.43 16.52 -5.67
N LEU A 134 38.98 15.69 -4.79
CA LEU A 134 38.53 15.49 -3.42
C LEU A 134 38.93 16.70 -2.54
N LEU A 135 38.08 17.73 -2.47
CA LEU A 135 38.15 18.68 -1.37
C LEU A 135 37.70 17.97 -0.08
N VAL A 136 38.69 17.60 0.74
CA VAL A 136 38.68 17.03 2.10
C VAL A 136 37.44 17.39 2.94
N LEU A 137 36.27 16.81 2.65
CA LEU A 137 35.08 16.85 3.51
C LEU A 137 34.24 15.56 3.30
N PRO A 138 33.69 14.97 4.38
CA PRO A 138 33.09 13.63 4.36
C PRO A 138 31.63 13.64 3.90
N VAL A 139 31.31 14.16 2.70
CA VAL A 139 29.94 14.12 2.15
C VAL A 139 29.96 13.85 0.64
N PRO A 140 29.61 12.64 0.15
CA PRO A 140 30.05 12.22 -1.18
C PRO A 140 28.95 12.15 -2.27
N HIS A 141 27.95 13.04 -2.34
CA HIS A 141 26.88 12.82 -3.35
C HIS A 141 26.46 13.96 -4.29
N ILE A 142 26.58 15.24 -3.94
CA ILE A 142 26.17 16.32 -4.89
C ILE A 142 27.10 17.53 -4.82
N ARG A 143 27.69 17.80 -3.64
CA ARG A 143 28.47 19.01 -3.40
C ARG A 143 29.82 19.06 -4.13
N ASN A 144 30.33 17.91 -4.58
CA ASN A 144 31.57 17.83 -5.36
C ASN A 144 31.41 18.30 -6.82
N ILE A 145 30.18 18.45 -7.32
CA ILE A 145 29.92 18.85 -8.73
C ILE A 145 29.99 20.37 -8.90
N LEU A 146 29.75 21.15 -7.84
CA LEU A 146 29.68 22.61 -7.95
C LEU A 146 31.05 23.30 -8.03
N SER A 147 32.16 22.60 -7.75
CA SER A 147 33.49 23.22 -7.78
C SER A 147 34.36 22.90 -8.99
N ASN A 148 33.94 22.02 -9.92
CA ASN A 148 34.67 21.84 -11.19
C ASN A 148 33.81 21.31 -12.35
N SER A 149 33.58 22.19 -13.33
CA SER A 149 33.08 21.98 -14.71
C SER A 149 31.57 21.79 -14.95
N ASN A 150 30.97 22.72 -15.71
CA ASN A 150 29.60 22.66 -16.24
C ASN A 150 29.30 21.34 -16.99
N ASN A 151 30.31 20.71 -17.59
CA ASN A 151 30.16 19.51 -18.41
C ASN A 151 29.78 18.26 -17.59
N LEU A 152 30.23 18.17 -16.33
CA LEU A 152 29.93 17.02 -15.47
C LEU A 152 28.45 17.00 -15.05
N LEU A 153 27.85 18.17 -14.81
CA LEU A 153 26.43 18.31 -14.50
C LEU A 153 25.54 17.94 -15.70
N TRP A 154 25.96 18.34 -16.91
CA TRP A 154 25.27 17.99 -18.15
C TRP A 154 25.29 16.49 -18.43
N LEU A 155 26.36 15.79 -18.04
CA LEU A 155 26.42 14.33 -18.10
C LEU A 155 25.31 13.67 -17.26
N HIS A 156 25.17 14.05 -16.00
CA HIS A 156 24.11 13.53 -15.12
C HIS A 156 22.71 13.83 -15.68
N THR A 157 22.51 15.02 -16.22
CA THR A 157 21.25 15.44 -16.85
C THR A 157 20.93 14.59 -18.08
N PHE A 158 21.92 14.35 -18.94
CA PHE A 158 21.79 13.49 -20.11
C PHE A 158 21.42 12.05 -19.72
N PHE A 159 22.13 11.46 -18.75
CA PHE A 159 21.85 10.10 -18.28
C PHE A 159 20.48 9.99 -17.59
N ALA A 160 20.02 11.02 -16.88
CA ALA A 160 18.66 11.04 -16.34
C ALA A 160 17.59 10.95 -17.44
N VAL A 161 17.78 11.67 -18.56
CA VAL A 161 16.88 11.57 -19.73
C VAL A 161 16.97 10.18 -20.37
N VAL A 162 18.18 9.61 -20.51
CA VAL A 162 18.36 8.25 -21.01
C VAL A 162 17.63 7.22 -20.14
N TYR A 163 17.74 7.31 -18.81
CA TYR A 163 17.05 6.42 -17.89
C TYR A 163 15.53 6.56 -17.98
N LEU A 164 15.01 7.78 -18.15
CA LEU A 164 13.58 8.02 -18.37
C LEU A 164 13.11 7.33 -19.66
N ILE A 165 13.81 7.55 -20.78
CA ILE A 165 13.48 6.92 -22.07
C ILE A 165 13.53 5.41 -21.95
N LEU A 166 14.58 4.85 -21.36
CA LEU A 166 14.73 3.41 -21.14
C LEU A 166 13.55 2.85 -20.33
N THR A 167 13.17 3.52 -19.25
CA THR A 167 12.03 3.14 -18.41
C THR A 167 10.73 3.14 -19.20
N VAL A 168 10.45 4.20 -19.97
CA VAL A 168 9.24 4.31 -20.79
C VAL A 168 9.19 3.22 -21.85
N VAL A 169 10.30 2.94 -22.55
CA VAL A 169 10.36 1.90 -23.59
C VAL A 169 10.10 0.51 -23.01
N PHE A 170 10.78 0.16 -21.91
CA PHE A 170 10.60 -1.14 -21.25
C PHE A 170 9.17 -1.31 -20.70
N MET A 171 8.63 -0.29 -20.05
CA MET A 171 7.26 -0.34 -19.52
C MET A 171 6.21 -0.39 -20.62
N SER A 172 6.41 0.35 -21.72
CA SER A 172 5.52 0.32 -22.88
C SER A 172 5.53 -1.03 -23.59
N HIS A 173 6.70 -1.66 -23.69
CA HIS A 173 6.81 -3.02 -24.23
C HIS A 173 6.03 -4.02 -23.38
N HIS A 174 6.20 -3.98 -22.06
CA HIS A 174 5.47 -4.84 -21.14
C HIS A 174 3.94 -4.64 -21.20
N MET A 175 3.48 -3.39 -21.25
CA MET A 175 2.04 -3.11 -21.35
C MET A 175 1.40 -3.63 -22.65
N LYS A 176 2.17 -3.81 -23.72
CA LYS A 176 1.67 -4.45 -24.95
C LYS A 176 1.51 -5.96 -24.82
N THR A 177 2.30 -6.62 -23.96
CA THR A 177 2.22 -8.08 -23.77
C THR A 177 1.16 -8.49 -22.75
N VAL A 178 0.72 -7.56 -21.89
CA VAL A 178 -0.37 -7.79 -20.94
C VAL A 178 -1.72 -7.62 -21.64
N THR A 179 -2.29 -8.70 -22.15
CA THR A 179 -3.69 -8.74 -22.61
C THR A 179 -4.61 -8.87 -21.40
N TYR A 180 -5.20 -7.77 -20.94
CA TYR A 180 -6.20 -7.82 -19.87
C TYR A 180 -7.47 -8.49 -20.38
N LYS A 181 -7.74 -9.72 -19.96
CA LYS A 181 -9.05 -10.32 -20.19
C LYS A 181 -9.98 -9.95 -19.04
N GLU A 182 -11.15 -9.44 -19.37
CA GLU A 182 -12.27 -9.25 -18.43
C GLU A 182 -12.85 -10.62 -18.00
N GLU A 183 -12.02 -11.49 -17.42
CA GLU A 183 -12.42 -12.83 -16.99
C GLU A 183 -13.17 -12.79 -15.67
N ASN A 184 -12.85 -11.86 -14.75
CA ASN A 184 -13.37 -11.75 -13.38
C ASN A 184 -14.87 -11.41 -13.24
N ILE A 185 -15.64 -11.40 -14.34
CA ILE A 185 -17.00 -10.90 -14.39
C ILE A 185 -17.93 -11.99 -14.95
N VAL A 186 -19.02 -12.27 -14.23
CA VAL A 186 -20.09 -13.15 -14.71
C VAL A 186 -20.91 -12.39 -15.73
N LYS A 187 -20.61 -12.64 -17.01
CA LYS A 187 -21.15 -11.87 -18.14
C LYS A 187 -22.65 -12.04 -18.37
N CYS A 188 -23.27 -13.06 -17.77
CA CYS A 188 -24.72 -13.32 -17.84
C CYS A 188 -25.50 -12.82 -16.61
N THR A 189 -24.81 -12.38 -15.55
CA THR A 189 -25.46 -11.99 -14.30
C THR A 189 -25.21 -10.51 -14.02
N LEU A 190 -26.29 -9.79 -13.73
CA LEU A 190 -26.24 -8.40 -13.30
C LEU A 190 -26.39 -8.31 -11.79
N PHE A 191 -25.55 -7.49 -11.18
CA PHE A 191 -25.66 -7.09 -9.79
C PHE A 191 -26.35 -5.74 -9.72
N ILE A 192 -27.50 -5.71 -9.04
CA ILE A 192 -28.38 -4.54 -8.95
C ILE A 192 -28.37 -4.06 -7.50
N THR A 193 -28.11 -2.77 -7.31
CA THR A 193 -28.24 -2.10 -6.01
C THR A 193 -29.23 -0.94 -6.09
N GLY A 194 -29.75 -0.49 -4.94
CA GLY A 194 -30.76 0.58 -4.89
C GLY A 194 -32.21 0.08 -4.97
N LEU A 195 -32.42 -1.22 -4.77
CA LEU A 195 -33.77 -1.81 -4.65
C LEU A 195 -34.42 -1.39 -3.32
N PRO A 196 -35.75 -1.17 -3.31
CA PRO A 196 -36.46 -0.94 -2.06
C PRO A 196 -36.44 -2.22 -1.22
N LYS A 197 -36.38 -2.09 0.12
CA LYS A 197 -36.21 -3.23 1.03
C LYS A 197 -37.38 -4.23 1.00
N ASN A 198 -38.56 -3.77 0.62
CA ASN A 198 -39.75 -4.60 0.46
C ASN A 198 -39.90 -5.21 -0.94
N ALA A 199 -38.90 -5.04 -1.83
CA ALA A 199 -38.92 -5.62 -3.17
C ALA A 199 -39.01 -7.14 -3.10
N LYS A 200 -39.98 -7.71 -3.81
CA LYS A 200 -40.14 -9.15 -3.96
C LYS A 200 -39.47 -9.65 -5.23
N GLN A 201 -39.09 -10.93 -5.22
CA GLN A 201 -38.47 -11.59 -6.36
C GLN A 201 -39.36 -11.53 -7.61
N GLU A 202 -40.66 -11.74 -7.45
CA GLU A 202 -41.63 -11.76 -8.56
C GLU A 202 -41.79 -10.39 -9.21
N ALA A 203 -41.73 -9.31 -8.41
CA ALA A 203 -41.82 -7.95 -8.94
C ALA A 203 -40.59 -7.60 -9.79
N ILE A 204 -39.39 -7.98 -9.34
CA ILE A 204 -38.15 -7.77 -10.10
C ILE A 204 -38.17 -8.57 -11.40
N GLN A 205 -38.56 -9.85 -11.33
CA GLN A 205 -38.70 -10.69 -12.52
C GLN A 205 -39.75 -10.13 -13.48
N GLY A 206 -40.91 -9.70 -12.97
CA GLY A 206 -41.98 -9.06 -13.74
C GLY A 206 -41.52 -7.77 -14.41
N HIS A 207 -40.69 -6.97 -13.75
CA HIS A 207 -40.10 -5.78 -14.36
C HIS A 207 -39.27 -6.12 -15.60
N PHE A 208 -38.35 -7.09 -15.49
CA PHE A 208 -37.48 -7.47 -16.61
C PHE A 208 -38.25 -8.09 -17.77
N ILE A 209 -39.24 -8.96 -17.49
CA ILE A 209 -40.09 -9.55 -18.52
C ILE A 209 -40.90 -8.48 -19.27
N ALA A 210 -41.45 -7.50 -18.55
CA ALA A 210 -42.28 -6.46 -19.15
C ALA A 210 -41.46 -5.37 -19.87
N ALA A 211 -40.33 -4.95 -19.31
CA ALA A 211 -39.48 -3.90 -19.89
C ALA A 211 -38.55 -4.42 -21.00
N TYR A 212 -38.15 -5.69 -20.94
CA TYR A 212 -37.20 -6.31 -21.85
C TYR A 212 -37.71 -7.68 -22.33
N PRO A 213 -38.78 -7.74 -23.15
CA PRO A 213 -39.43 -8.99 -23.54
C PRO A 213 -38.53 -9.94 -24.34
N THR A 214 -37.46 -9.44 -24.95
CA THR A 214 -36.46 -10.23 -25.67
C THR A 214 -35.39 -10.84 -24.75
N CYS A 215 -35.40 -10.51 -23.45
CA CYS A 215 -34.39 -10.94 -22.49
C CYS A 215 -34.99 -11.98 -21.53
N ALA A 216 -34.56 -13.23 -21.67
CA ALA A 216 -34.99 -14.31 -20.79
C ALA A 216 -34.25 -14.26 -19.44
N VAL A 217 -35.01 -14.08 -18.35
CA VAL A 217 -34.51 -14.14 -16.97
C VAL A 217 -34.51 -15.60 -16.52
N VAL A 218 -33.35 -16.09 -16.08
CA VAL A 218 -33.17 -17.45 -15.55
C VAL A 218 -33.44 -17.48 -14.06
N GLU A 219 -32.86 -16.52 -13.32
CA GLU A 219 -32.92 -16.50 -11.87
C GLU A 219 -32.81 -15.08 -11.33
N VAL A 220 -33.53 -14.81 -10.23
CA VAL A 220 -33.41 -13.59 -9.45
C VAL A 220 -33.13 -13.99 -8.00
N GLN A 221 -31.97 -13.59 -7.48
CA GLN A 221 -31.55 -13.90 -6.11
C GLN A 221 -31.41 -12.61 -5.30
N LEU A 222 -32.31 -12.41 -4.33
CA LEU A 222 -32.26 -11.29 -3.39
C LEU A 222 -31.13 -11.46 -2.37
N CYS A 223 -30.49 -10.36 -1.98
CA CYS A 223 -29.44 -10.37 -0.97
C CYS A 223 -29.96 -9.96 0.42
N TYR A 224 -29.54 -10.72 1.42
CA TYR A 224 -29.90 -10.53 2.84
C TYR A 224 -28.66 -10.29 3.71
N ASP A 225 -28.86 -9.70 4.89
CA ASP A 225 -27.80 -9.56 5.88
C ASP A 225 -27.47 -10.91 6.53
N VAL A 226 -26.41 -11.54 6.03
CA VAL A 226 -25.92 -12.84 6.50
C VAL A 226 -24.68 -12.73 7.39
N ALA A 227 -24.23 -11.52 7.75
CA ALA A 227 -22.96 -11.33 8.48
C ALA A 227 -22.96 -12.07 9.83
N ARG A 228 -24.06 -11.95 10.59
CA ARG A 228 -24.23 -12.65 11.86
C ARG A 228 -24.31 -14.17 11.67
N LEU A 229 -25.01 -14.63 10.64
CA LEU A 229 -25.15 -16.05 10.33
C LEU A 229 -23.78 -16.69 10.00
N ILE A 230 -22.97 -16.01 9.18
CA ILE A 230 -21.59 -16.44 8.86
C ILE A 230 -20.72 -16.49 10.11
N HIS A 231 -20.83 -15.49 10.99
CA HIS A 231 -20.08 -15.47 12.25
C HIS A 231 -20.48 -16.62 13.19
N LEU A 232 -21.77 -16.90 13.34
CA LEU A 232 -22.27 -18.03 14.12
C LEU A 232 -21.82 -19.37 13.52
N PHE A 233 -21.89 -19.54 12.20
CA PHE A 233 -21.40 -20.73 11.50
C PHE A 233 -19.92 -20.98 11.77
N ARG A 234 -19.09 -19.92 11.69
CA ARG A 234 -17.65 -20.02 11.98
C ARG A 234 -17.41 -20.46 13.43
N LYS A 235 -18.07 -19.81 14.39
CA LYS A 235 -17.96 -20.17 15.81
C LYS A 235 -18.41 -21.61 16.08
N ARG A 236 -19.51 -22.05 15.47
CA ARG A 236 -20.02 -23.42 15.59
C ARG A 236 -18.99 -24.42 15.08
N ASN A 237 -18.45 -24.21 13.87
CA ASN A 237 -17.43 -25.09 13.31
C ASN A 237 -16.14 -25.13 14.14
N GLU A 238 -15.73 -24.00 14.74
CA GLU A 238 -14.60 -23.96 15.68
C GLU A 238 -14.89 -24.79 16.93
N ALA A 239 -16.08 -24.64 17.54
CA ALA A 239 -16.50 -25.41 18.70
C ALA A 239 -16.63 -26.91 18.41
N GLU A 240 -17.19 -27.29 17.26
CA GLU A 240 -17.31 -28.69 16.82
C GLU A 240 -15.93 -29.33 16.60
N LYS A 241 -15.00 -28.60 15.98
CA LYS A 241 -13.61 -29.08 15.82
C LYS A 241 -12.94 -29.31 17.18
N SER A 242 -13.09 -28.38 18.11
CA SER A 242 -12.57 -28.53 19.47
C SER A 242 -13.23 -29.71 20.19
N LEU A 243 -14.56 -29.87 20.09
CA LEU A 243 -15.28 -30.99 20.68
C LEU A 243 -14.78 -32.34 20.14
N ASN A 244 -14.65 -32.46 18.82
CA ASN A 244 -14.16 -33.67 18.17
C ASN A 244 -12.73 -34.01 18.62
N TYR A 245 -11.87 -32.98 18.73
CA TYR A 245 -10.51 -33.15 19.25
C TYR A 245 -10.50 -33.72 20.67
N TYR A 246 -11.29 -33.16 21.59
CA TYR A 246 -11.32 -33.61 22.99
C TYR A 246 -12.02 -34.96 23.17
N LYS A 247 -13.03 -35.28 22.36
CA LYS A 247 -13.64 -36.62 22.32
C LYS A 247 -12.62 -37.68 21.89
N HIS A 248 -11.91 -37.43 20.79
CA HIS A 248 -10.87 -38.33 20.30
C HIS A 248 -9.71 -38.49 21.31
N LEU A 249 -9.34 -37.41 22.02
CA LEU A 249 -8.36 -37.47 23.09
C LEU A 249 -8.83 -38.38 24.25
N TYR A 250 -10.10 -38.30 24.61
CA TYR A 250 -10.70 -39.15 25.64
C TYR A 250 -10.79 -40.62 25.20
N GLU A 251 -11.22 -40.89 23.96
CA GLU A 251 -11.32 -42.24 23.41
C GLU A 251 -9.97 -42.95 23.33
N ASN A 252 -8.90 -42.24 22.90
CA ASN A 252 -7.58 -42.87 22.71
C ASN A 252 -6.74 -42.98 23.98
N HIS A 253 -6.87 -42.04 24.92
CA HIS A 253 -6.00 -41.98 26.09
C HIS A 253 -6.75 -42.10 27.42
N GLY A 254 -8.08 -42.18 27.42
CA GLY A 254 -8.91 -42.20 28.63
C GLY A 254 -8.84 -40.92 29.47
N LYS A 255 -8.18 -39.85 28.97
CA LYS A 255 -7.94 -38.62 29.73
C LYS A 255 -9.01 -37.58 29.42
N ARG A 256 -9.75 -37.17 30.45
CA ARG A 256 -10.66 -36.02 30.42
C ARG A 256 -9.85 -34.73 30.60
N ALA A 257 -9.68 -33.95 29.53
CA ALA A 257 -8.96 -32.69 29.57
C ALA A 257 -9.84 -31.60 30.22
N LYS A 258 -9.25 -30.82 31.14
CA LYS A 258 -9.90 -29.65 31.71
C LYS A 258 -9.38 -28.38 31.05
N ILE A 259 -10.27 -27.44 30.75
CA ILE A 259 -9.96 -26.14 30.14
C ILE A 259 -10.46 -24.99 31.02
N ASN A 260 -9.85 -23.82 30.88
CA ASN A 260 -10.35 -22.60 31.49
C ASN A 260 -10.92 -21.69 30.38
N PRO A 261 -12.25 -21.57 30.25
CA PRO A 261 -12.89 -20.83 29.15
C PRO A 261 -12.87 -19.30 29.34
N LYS A 262 -12.41 -18.81 30.50
CA LYS A 262 -12.42 -17.38 30.83
C LYS A 262 -11.35 -16.61 30.05
N PRO A 263 -11.55 -15.31 29.76
CA PRO A 263 -10.56 -14.49 29.08
C PRO A 263 -9.23 -14.52 29.84
N CYS A 264 -8.13 -14.71 29.12
CA CYS A 264 -6.78 -14.92 29.68
C CYS A 264 -6.62 -16.18 30.56
N GLY A 265 -7.56 -17.13 30.52
CA GLY A 265 -7.52 -18.35 31.32
C GLY A 265 -6.30 -19.24 31.07
N GLN A 266 -5.68 -19.13 29.90
CA GLN A 266 -4.41 -19.81 29.56
C GLN A 266 -3.23 -19.37 30.45
N PHE A 267 -3.25 -18.14 30.98
CA PHE A 267 -2.23 -17.63 31.88
C PHE A 267 -2.47 -18.02 33.34
N CYS A 268 -3.61 -18.66 33.64
CA CYS A 268 -3.94 -19.05 35.00
C CYS A 268 -3.41 -20.47 35.31
N CYS A 269 -2.28 -20.50 36.04
CA CYS A 269 -1.60 -21.74 36.42
C CYS A 269 -2.30 -22.50 37.57
N CYS A 270 -3.14 -21.84 38.37
CA CYS A 270 -3.77 -22.40 39.57
C CYS A 270 -5.32 -22.32 39.54
N GLU A 271 -6.00 -23.29 40.16
CA GLU A 271 -7.46 -23.27 40.36
C GLU A 271 -7.79 -22.32 41.52
N MET A 272 -8.00 -21.05 41.20
CA MET A 272 -8.47 -20.02 42.15
C MET A 272 -9.88 -19.57 41.76
N ARG A 273 -10.60 -18.92 42.70
CA ARG A 273 -11.92 -18.35 42.44
C ARG A 273 -11.83 -17.36 41.27
N GLY A 274 -12.45 -17.69 40.13
CA GLY A 274 -12.27 -16.94 38.87
C GLY A 274 -11.41 -17.63 37.79
N CYS A 275 -10.73 -18.73 38.09
CA CYS A 275 -9.96 -19.57 37.16
C CYS A 275 -10.34 -21.07 37.23
N GLU A 276 -11.60 -21.34 37.55
CA GLU A 276 -12.15 -22.70 37.58
C GLU A 276 -12.01 -23.37 36.21
N ARG A 277 -11.56 -24.63 36.25
CA ARG A 277 -11.39 -25.45 35.05
C ARG A 277 -12.58 -26.40 34.90
N GLU A 278 -13.19 -26.39 33.73
CA GLU A 278 -14.32 -27.25 33.39
C GLU A 278 -13.86 -28.38 32.45
N ASP A 279 -14.61 -29.49 32.40
CA ASP A 279 -14.36 -30.55 31.42
C ASP A 279 -14.53 -30.02 30.00
N ALA A 280 -13.53 -30.26 29.15
CA ALA A 280 -13.53 -29.73 27.80
C ALA A 280 -14.65 -30.31 26.93
N VAL A 281 -14.98 -31.60 27.09
CA VAL A 281 -16.02 -32.25 26.30
C VAL A 281 -17.38 -31.69 26.72
N ASP A 282 -17.65 -31.57 28.02
CA ASP A 282 -18.92 -31.04 28.51
C ASP A 282 -19.10 -29.57 28.13
N TYR A 283 -18.04 -28.75 28.29
CA TYR A 283 -18.03 -27.35 27.89
C TYR A 283 -18.33 -27.17 26.39
N TYR A 284 -17.56 -27.83 25.51
CA TYR A 284 -17.74 -27.67 24.07
C TYR A 284 -19.05 -28.31 23.58
N THR A 285 -19.57 -29.33 24.26
CA THR A 285 -20.91 -29.88 23.97
C THR A 285 -21.99 -28.83 24.25
N ARG A 286 -21.95 -28.19 25.43
CA ARG A 286 -22.88 -27.11 25.78
C ARG A 286 -22.80 -25.94 24.79
N VAL A 287 -21.59 -25.45 24.54
CA VAL A 287 -21.36 -24.33 23.60
C VAL A 287 -21.81 -24.67 22.18
N THR A 288 -21.58 -25.89 21.71
CA THR A 288 -22.02 -26.32 20.38
C THR A 288 -23.54 -26.32 20.29
N ASN A 289 -24.24 -26.85 21.30
CA ASN A 289 -25.70 -26.87 21.33
C ASN A 289 -26.29 -25.45 21.36
N GLU A 290 -25.75 -24.55 22.20
CA GLU A 290 -26.15 -23.14 22.25
C GLU A 290 -25.95 -22.46 20.89
N LEU A 291 -24.81 -22.69 20.22
CA LEU A 291 -24.53 -22.13 18.89
C LEU A 291 -25.45 -22.69 17.80
N ILE A 292 -25.84 -23.97 17.87
CA ILE A 292 -26.81 -24.57 16.94
C ILE A 292 -28.18 -23.92 17.09
N GLU A 293 -28.64 -23.70 18.33
CA GLU A 293 -29.90 -23.03 18.60
C GLU A 293 -29.89 -21.58 18.10
N GLU A 294 -28.83 -20.82 18.40
CA GLU A 294 -28.67 -19.44 17.93
C GLU A 294 -28.60 -19.37 16.40
N PHE A 295 -27.86 -20.28 15.76
CA PHE A 295 -27.77 -20.38 14.31
C PHE A 295 -29.15 -20.61 13.69
N SER A 296 -29.94 -21.55 14.22
CA SER A 296 -31.27 -21.88 13.72
C SER A 296 -32.24 -20.70 13.86
N LYS A 297 -32.17 -19.96 14.98
CA LYS A 297 -32.95 -18.74 15.21
C LYS A 297 -32.59 -17.63 14.20
N GLU A 298 -31.29 -17.44 13.95
CA GLU A 298 -30.82 -16.43 13.01
C GLU A 298 -31.16 -16.81 11.55
N GLU A 299 -31.05 -18.08 11.18
CA GLU A 299 -31.40 -18.60 9.85
C GLU A 299 -32.84 -18.26 9.45
N GLN A 300 -33.78 -18.42 10.39
CA GLN A 300 -35.18 -18.03 10.18
C GLN A 300 -35.37 -16.51 10.10
N ALA A 301 -34.54 -15.73 10.80
CA ALA A 301 -34.63 -14.27 10.86
C ALA A 301 -34.01 -13.55 9.65
N VAL A 302 -33.07 -14.19 8.94
CA VAL A 302 -32.31 -13.59 7.83
C VAL A 302 -33.20 -13.10 6.69
N GLN A 303 -34.29 -13.82 6.38
CA GLN A 303 -35.23 -13.42 5.33
C GLN A 303 -35.91 -12.06 5.63
N ASN A 304 -35.98 -11.67 6.91
CA ASN A 304 -36.52 -10.37 7.33
C ASN A 304 -35.49 -9.23 7.30
N LYS A 305 -34.27 -9.48 6.81
CA LYS A 305 -33.16 -8.49 6.74
C LYS A 305 -32.67 -8.25 5.29
N PRO A 306 -33.53 -7.77 4.37
CA PRO A 306 -33.15 -7.50 2.99
C PRO A 306 -32.20 -6.30 2.86
N LEU A 307 -31.20 -6.43 1.99
CA LEU A 307 -30.17 -5.41 1.77
C LEU A 307 -30.48 -4.40 0.66
N GLY A 308 -31.58 -4.60 -0.09
CA GLY A 308 -31.89 -3.79 -1.27
C GLY A 308 -30.95 -4.06 -2.44
N MET A 309 -30.61 -5.34 -2.66
CA MET A 309 -29.82 -5.80 -3.81
C MET A 309 -30.35 -7.11 -4.35
N ALA A 310 -30.04 -7.36 -5.61
CA ALA A 310 -30.31 -8.63 -6.26
C ALA A 310 -29.19 -8.98 -7.25
N PHE A 311 -28.97 -10.28 -7.41
CA PHE A 311 -28.32 -10.85 -8.57
C PHE A 311 -29.39 -11.33 -9.54
N VAL A 312 -29.31 -10.91 -10.80
CA VAL A 312 -30.25 -11.31 -11.85
C VAL A 312 -29.48 -11.96 -12.98
N THR A 313 -29.75 -13.24 -13.20
CA THR A 313 -29.08 -14.05 -14.22
C THR A 313 -29.96 -14.18 -15.46
N PHE A 314 -29.35 -13.93 -16.61
CA PHE A 314 -29.99 -14.01 -17.92
C PHE A 314 -29.46 -15.22 -18.69
N GLN A 315 -30.23 -15.68 -19.69
CA GLN A 315 -29.86 -16.84 -20.49
C GLN A 315 -28.59 -16.60 -21.30
N GLU A 316 -28.39 -15.39 -21.82
CA GLU A 316 -27.24 -15.02 -22.63
C GLU A 316 -26.56 -13.73 -22.15
N LYS A 317 -25.24 -13.65 -22.40
CA LYS A 317 -24.45 -12.44 -22.16
C LYS A 317 -24.99 -11.22 -22.93
N SER A 318 -25.48 -11.44 -24.14
CA SER A 318 -26.03 -10.39 -25.02
C SER A 318 -27.16 -9.62 -24.34
N MET A 319 -28.04 -10.33 -23.62
CA MET A 319 -29.19 -9.79 -22.89
C MET A 319 -28.74 -8.93 -21.70
N ALA A 320 -27.85 -9.45 -20.86
CA ALA A 320 -27.28 -8.69 -19.74
C ALA A 320 -26.55 -7.42 -20.24
N THR A 321 -25.83 -7.54 -21.35
CA THR A 321 -25.15 -6.39 -21.99
C THR A 321 -26.15 -5.36 -22.49
N TYR A 322 -27.25 -5.79 -23.12
CA TYR A 322 -28.29 -4.90 -23.62
C TYR A 322 -28.94 -4.09 -22.50
N ILE A 323 -29.33 -4.76 -21.41
CA ILE A 323 -29.91 -4.12 -20.22
C ILE A 323 -28.89 -3.17 -19.59
N LEU A 324 -27.64 -3.60 -19.40
CA LEU A 324 -26.60 -2.74 -18.83
C LEU A 324 -26.37 -1.49 -19.67
N LYS A 325 -26.41 -1.60 -21.01
CA LYS A 325 -26.30 -0.45 -21.91
C LYS A 325 -27.48 0.49 -21.78
N ASP A 326 -28.71 -0.01 -21.62
CA ASP A 326 -29.89 0.82 -21.41
C ASP A 326 -29.84 1.58 -20.08
N PHE A 327 -29.47 0.92 -18.98
CA PHE A 327 -29.30 1.58 -17.68
C PHE A 327 -28.18 2.63 -17.66
N ASN A 328 -27.11 2.42 -18.44
CA ASN A 328 -26.03 3.39 -18.60
C ASN A 328 -26.32 4.45 -19.68
N ALA A 329 -27.37 4.29 -20.48
CA ALA A 329 -27.72 5.24 -21.53
C ALA A 329 -28.24 6.53 -20.88
N CYS A 330 -27.47 7.61 -21.03
CA CYS A 330 -27.89 8.91 -20.53
C CYS A 330 -28.88 9.55 -21.52
N LYS A 331 -30.12 9.77 -21.10
CA LYS A 331 -31.10 10.53 -21.88
C LYS A 331 -31.08 11.98 -21.40
N CYS A 332 -30.50 12.86 -22.20
CA CYS A 332 -30.51 14.29 -21.93
C CYS A 332 -31.75 14.91 -22.58
N ARG A 333 -32.75 15.26 -21.77
CA ARG A 333 -33.82 16.19 -22.16
C ARG A 333 -33.55 17.52 -21.45
N SER A 334 -32.98 18.47 -22.18
CA SER A 334 -32.52 19.78 -21.68
C SER A 334 -31.46 19.65 -20.56
N ILE A 335 -31.29 20.66 -19.69
CA ILE A 335 -30.19 20.81 -18.71
C ILE A 335 -30.06 19.64 -17.70
N LYS A 336 -31.01 18.70 -17.67
CA LYS A 336 -30.96 17.50 -16.82
C LYS A 336 -30.75 16.25 -17.66
N CYS A 337 -29.53 15.73 -17.60
CA CYS A 337 -29.18 14.41 -18.12
C CYS A 337 -29.45 13.36 -17.03
N LYS A 338 -30.46 12.50 -17.23
CA LYS A 338 -30.74 11.38 -16.32
C LYS A 338 -30.97 10.11 -17.15
N GLY A 339 -30.43 8.99 -16.69
CA GLY A 339 -30.75 7.69 -17.27
C GLY A 339 -32.21 7.36 -17.01
N GLU A 340 -33.00 7.21 -18.07
CA GLU A 340 -34.37 6.69 -18.01
C GLU A 340 -34.39 5.33 -18.70
N PRO A 341 -34.20 4.22 -17.96
CA PRO A 341 -34.28 2.87 -18.51
C PRO A 341 -35.71 2.56 -18.98
N GLN A 342 -35.86 1.47 -19.73
CA GLN A 342 -37.15 0.97 -20.20
C GLN A 342 -38.18 0.89 -19.05
N PRO A 343 -39.33 1.58 -19.15
CA PRO A 343 -40.34 1.56 -18.10
C PRO A 343 -41.18 0.28 -18.16
N SER A 344 -41.74 -0.12 -17.02
CA SER A 344 -42.79 -1.14 -16.93
C SER A 344 -43.78 -0.83 -15.81
N SER A 345 -44.84 -1.65 -15.71
CA SER A 345 -45.83 -1.57 -14.63
C SER A 345 -45.22 -1.62 -13.23
N TYR A 346 -44.07 -2.28 -13.07
CA TYR A 346 -43.34 -2.43 -11.81
C TYR A 346 -42.39 -1.28 -11.51
N SER A 347 -42.10 -0.39 -12.48
CA SER A 347 -41.03 0.62 -12.34
C SER A 347 -41.23 1.59 -11.18
N LYS A 348 -42.49 1.95 -10.88
CA LYS A 348 -42.82 2.85 -9.78
C LYS A 348 -42.68 2.18 -8.41
N GLU A 349 -43.12 0.93 -8.29
CA GLU A 349 -43.00 0.14 -7.06
C GLU A 349 -41.53 -0.13 -6.72
N LEU A 350 -40.74 -0.46 -7.74
CA LEU A 350 -39.33 -0.83 -7.61
C LEU A 350 -38.36 0.35 -7.61
N CYS A 351 -38.83 1.58 -7.82
CA CYS A 351 -38.01 2.78 -7.90
C CYS A 351 -36.82 2.63 -8.89
N VAL A 352 -37.07 2.07 -10.08
CA VAL A 352 -36.02 1.64 -11.04
C VAL A 352 -35.03 2.75 -11.42
N THR A 353 -35.45 4.01 -11.36
CA THR A 353 -34.56 5.17 -11.61
C THR A 353 -33.42 5.34 -10.61
N ASN A 354 -33.49 4.68 -9.45
CA ASN A 354 -32.48 4.73 -8.40
C ASN A 354 -31.53 3.52 -8.43
N TRP A 355 -31.76 2.59 -9.37
CA TRP A 355 -30.94 1.39 -9.46
C TRP A 355 -29.57 1.71 -10.02
N GLU A 356 -28.54 1.11 -9.41
CA GLU A 356 -27.22 1.03 -10.00
C GLU A 356 -27.01 -0.42 -10.46
N VAL A 357 -26.80 -0.58 -11.77
CA VAL A 357 -26.66 -1.89 -12.42
C VAL A 357 -25.23 -2.05 -12.89
N LYS A 358 -24.58 -3.13 -12.47
CA LYS A 358 -23.25 -3.53 -12.90
C LYS A 358 -23.26 -5.01 -13.24
N TYR A 359 -22.28 -5.49 -13.99
CA TYR A 359 -22.08 -6.93 -14.03
C TYR A 359 -21.72 -7.47 -12.65
N ALA A 360 -22.22 -8.66 -12.34
CA ALA A 360 -21.79 -9.37 -11.16
C ALA A 360 -20.35 -9.87 -11.33
N THR A 361 -19.59 -9.79 -10.25
CA THR A 361 -18.32 -10.51 -10.13
C THR A 361 -18.59 -11.98 -9.80
N TYR A 362 -17.60 -12.85 -9.95
CA TYR A 362 -17.68 -14.23 -9.45
C TYR A 362 -17.98 -14.30 -7.93
N PRO A 363 -18.74 -15.31 -7.49
CA PRO A 363 -19.13 -15.49 -6.08
C PRO A 363 -17.96 -15.55 -5.10
N GLU A 364 -16.82 -16.10 -5.51
CA GLU A 364 -15.62 -16.28 -4.67
C GLU A 364 -14.92 -14.95 -4.36
N ASN A 365 -15.10 -13.95 -5.23
CA ASN A 365 -14.56 -12.60 -5.08
C ASN A 365 -15.47 -11.72 -4.21
N ILE A 366 -16.72 -12.12 -3.96
CA ILE A 366 -17.66 -11.37 -3.13
C ILE A 366 -17.37 -11.61 -1.64
N CYS A 367 -17.23 -10.52 -0.89
CA CYS A 367 -17.10 -10.55 0.56
C CYS A 367 -18.49 -10.53 1.21
N TRP A 368 -19.15 -11.69 1.29
CA TRP A 368 -20.52 -11.83 1.80
C TRP A 368 -20.74 -11.22 3.20
N ASN A 369 -19.73 -11.33 4.08
CA ASN A 369 -19.77 -10.75 5.43
C ASN A 369 -19.81 -9.20 5.44
N ASN A 370 -19.30 -8.56 4.38
CA ASN A 370 -19.19 -7.11 4.29
C ASN A 370 -20.37 -6.46 3.54
N LEU A 371 -21.22 -7.26 2.87
CA LEU A 371 -22.31 -6.73 2.05
C LEU A 371 -23.30 -5.87 2.87
N SER A 372 -23.49 -6.13 4.16
CA SER A 372 -24.38 -5.32 5.00
C SER A 372 -23.83 -3.94 5.36
N VAL A 373 -22.52 -3.71 5.22
CA VAL A 373 -21.87 -2.42 5.53
C VAL A 373 -22.00 -1.47 4.33
N ARG A 374 -22.78 -0.39 4.48
CA ARG A 374 -23.19 0.49 3.36
C ARG A 374 -23.33 1.96 3.76
N GLY A 375 -23.41 2.82 2.73
CA GLY A 375 -23.86 4.20 2.85
C GLY A 375 -23.08 4.99 3.89
N LEU A 376 -23.80 5.73 4.73
CA LEU A 376 -23.19 6.58 5.77
C LEU A 376 -22.36 5.77 6.78
N ASN A 377 -22.82 4.59 7.19
CA ASN A 377 -22.10 3.75 8.16
C ASN A 377 -20.74 3.32 7.61
N TRP A 378 -20.68 2.98 6.32
CA TRP A 378 -19.42 2.67 5.65
C TRP A 378 -18.52 3.90 5.57
N TRP A 379 -19.05 5.06 5.16
CA TRP A 379 -18.29 6.30 5.06
C TRP A 379 -17.69 6.76 6.39
N VAL A 380 -18.47 6.70 7.48
CA VAL A 380 -17.97 7.05 8.83
C VAL A 380 -16.87 6.08 9.25
N ARG A 381 -17.08 4.78 9.05
CA ARG A 381 -16.07 3.76 9.36
C ARG A 381 -14.79 3.98 8.56
N TRP A 382 -14.90 4.19 7.25
CA TRP A 382 -13.79 4.50 6.36
C TRP A 382 -13.03 5.73 6.85
N TRP A 383 -13.74 6.83 7.14
CA TRP A 383 -13.11 8.08 7.59
C TRP A 383 -12.38 7.89 8.93
N CYS A 384 -13.00 7.26 9.93
CA CYS A 384 -12.39 7.01 11.23
C CYS A 384 -11.14 6.12 11.13
N ILE A 385 -11.17 5.08 10.29
CA ILE A 385 -10.03 4.18 10.09
C ILE A 385 -8.88 4.91 9.39
N ASN A 386 -9.15 5.63 8.30
CA ASN A 386 -8.11 6.34 7.58
C ASN A 386 -7.53 7.50 8.39
N LEU A 387 -8.34 8.18 9.19
CA LEU A 387 -7.86 9.20 10.13
C LEU A 387 -6.95 8.59 11.20
N SER A 388 -7.39 7.48 11.83
CA SER A 388 -6.58 6.74 12.80
C SER A 388 -5.27 6.24 12.19
N LEU A 389 -5.32 5.73 10.96
CA LEU A 389 -4.15 5.27 10.21
C LEU A 389 -3.17 6.41 9.93
N LEU A 390 -3.67 7.57 9.49
CA LEU A 390 -2.85 8.75 9.24
C LEU A 390 -2.13 9.19 10.51
N ILE A 391 -2.85 9.27 11.64
CA ILE A 391 -2.28 9.64 12.95
C ILE A 391 -1.21 8.63 13.38
N LEU A 392 -1.54 7.33 13.34
CA LEU A 392 -0.62 6.25 13.71
C LEU A 392 0.65 6.28 12.86
N LEU A 393 0.51 6.41 11.53
CA LEU A 393 1.66 6.44 10.63
C LEU A 393 2.49 7.71 10.77
N PHE A 394 1.87 8.87 11.04
CA PHE A 394 2.60 10.09 11.37
C PHE A 394 3.53 9.85 12.57
N PHE A 395 3.01 9.31 13.67
CA PHE A 395 3.82 9.00 14.86
C PHE A 395 4.85 7.89 14.65
N LEU A 396 4.58 6.92 13.77
CA LEU A 396 5.55 5.87 13.41
C LEU A 396 6.68 6.35 12.52
N THR A 397 6.54 7.48 11.82
CA THR A 397 7.65 8.11 11.07
C THR A 397 8.51 9.05 11.91
N THR A 398 7.95 9.57 13.00
CA THR A 398 8.66 10.42 13.96
C THR A 398 9.95 9.81 14.52
N PRO A 399 10.17 8.49 14.65
CA PRO A 399 11.40 7.96 15.20
C PRO A 399 12.63 8.21 14.31
N SER A 400 12.52 8.24 12.98
CA SER A 400 13.66 8.60 12.10
C SER A 400 14.06 10.07 12.29
N ILE A 401 13.05 10.92 12.47
CA ILE A 401 13.17 12.34 12.75
C ILE A 401 13.77 12.55 14.15
N ILE A 402 13.22 11.89 15.18
CA ILE A 402 13.67 11.96 16.57
C ILE A 402 15.11 11.49 16.69
N ILE A 403 15.49 10.36 16.08
CA ILE A 403 16.88 9.89 16.07
C ILE A 403 17.80 10.98 15.50
N SER A 404 17.45 11.55 14.34
CA SER A 404 18.26 12.59 13.71
C SER A 404 18.35 13.88 14.53
N THR A 405 17.29 14.24 15.28
CA THR A 405 17.30 15.40 16.18
C THR A 405 18.00 15.11 17.51
N MET A 406 17.90 13.89 18.02
CA MET A 406 18.53 13.46 19.27
C MET A 406 20.06 13.51 19.15
N ASP A 407 20.59 13.19 17.96
CA ASP A 407 21.99 13.39 17.60
C ASP A 407 22.36 14.88 17.47
N LYS A 408 21.47 15.73 16.91
CA LYS A 408 21.73 17.19 16.75
C LYS A 408 21.80 17.94 18.09
N PHE A 409 20.99 17.54 19.08
CA PHE A 409 20.87 18.25 20.36
C PHE A 409 21.72 17.69 21.51
N ASN A 410 22.63 16.73 21.24
CA ASN A 410 23.53 16.17 22.25
C ASN A 410 22.78 15.60 23.48
N VAL A 411 21.51 15.20 23.31
CA VAL A 411 20.65 14.60 24.36
C VAL A 411 21.01 13.13 24.59
N THR A 412 21.86 12.56 23.74
CA THR A 412 22.49 11.24 23.85
C THR A 412 23.53 11.11 24.97
N LYS A 413 23.79 12.15 25.78
CA LYS A 413 24.74 12.05 26.92
C LYS A 413 24.55 10.79 27.77
N PRO A 414 23.33 10.35 28.15
CA PRO A 414 23.14 9.10 28.91
C PRO A 414 23.45 7.81 28.12
N ILE A 415 23.29 7.82 26.80
CA ILE A 415 23.56 6.67 25.90
C ILE A 415 25.06 6.59 25.58
N HIS A 416 25.74 7.73 25.50
CA HIS A 416 27.21 7.79 25.37
C HIS A 416 27.91 7.21 26.61
N TYR A 417 27.28 7.26 27.80
CA TYR A 417 27.75 6.57 29.01
C TYR A 417 27.55 5.06 28.97
N LEU A 418 26.61 4.55 28.16
CA LEU A 418 26.40 3.10 27.98
C LEU A 418 27.42 2.47 27.02
N ASN A 419 28.21 3.28 26.29
CA ASN A 419 29.41 2.96 25.49
C ASN A 419 29.43 1.57 24.83
N ASN A 420 28.27 1.09 24.36
CA ASN A 420 28.16 -0.20 23.70
C ASN A 420 27.82 0.07 22.23
N PRO A 421 28.75 -0.15 21.29
CA PRO A 421 28.57 0.16 19.87
C PRO A 421 27.36 -0.56 19.27
N ILE A 422 26.95 -1.69 19.89
CA ILE A 422 25.74 -2.43 19.54
C ILE A 422 24.51 -1.56 19.77
N ILE A 423 24.36 -0.91 20.93
CA ILE A 423 23.15 -0.14 21.23
C ILE A 423 23.09 1.15 20.39
N SER A 424 24.21 1.85 20.23
CA SER A 424 24.22 3.13 19.51
C SER A 424 24.08 3.01 17.99
N GLN A 425 24.56 1.92 17.38
CA GLN A 425 24.51 1.73 15.92
C GLN A 425 23.40 0.77 15.47
N PHE A 426 23.10 -0.28 16.25
CA PHE A 426 22.12 -1.29 15.86
C PHE A 426 20.69 -0.86 16.18
N PHE A 427 20.46 -0.18 17.31
CA PHE A 427 19.10 0.17 17.75
C PHE A 427 18.36 1.07 16.75
N PRO A 428 18.95 2.18 16.22
CA PRO A 428 18.28 3.00 15.21
C PRO A 428 17.94 2.22 13.93
N THR A 429 18.87 1.37 13.49
CA THR A 429 18.74 0.56 12.27
C THR A 429 17.66 -0.51 12.42
N LEU A 430 17.67 -1.24 13.54
CA LEU A 430 16.67 -2.25 13.87
C LEU A 430 15.27 -1.64 14.00
N LEU A 431 15.19 -0.46 14.60
CA LEU A 431 13.93 0.27 14.81
C LEU A 431 13.35 0.76 13.48
N LEU A 432 14.17 1.33 12.59
CA LEU A 432 13.75 1.68 11.22
C LEU A 432 13.31 0.45 10.42
N TRP A 433 14.07 -0.65 10.49
CA TRP A 433 13.74 -1.91 9.83
C TRP A 433 12.40 -2.47 10.34
N SER A 434 12.20 -2.48 11.66
CA SER A 434 10.97 -2.96 12.29
C SER A 434 9.77 -2.13 11.87
N PHE A 435 9.88 -0.80 11.82
CA PHE A 435 8.77 0.05 11.37
C PHE A 435 8.47 -0.09 9.88
N SER A 436 9.50 -0.21 9.04
CA SER A 436 9.33 -0.45 7.61
C SER A 436 8.66 -1.80 7.34
N ALA A 437 8.97 -2.83 8.12
CA ALA A 437 8.33 -4.15 8.03
C ALA A 437 6.88 -4.15 8.57
N LEU A 438 6.60 -3.38 9.62
CA LEU A 438 5.26 -3.28 10.21
C LEU A 438 4.29 -2.44 9.39
N LEU A 439 4.77 -1.42 8.66
CA LEU A 439 3.93 -0.46 7.94
C LEU A 439 2.98 -1.14 6.93
N PRO A 440 3.42 -2.02 6.02
CA PRO A 440 2.52 -2.72 5.11
C PRO A 440 1.46 -3.54 5.84
N THR A 441 1.83 -4.15 6.97
CA THR A 441 0.92 -4.96 7.79
C THR A 441 -0.16 -4.09 8.45
N ILE A 442 0.21 -2.91 8.97
CA ILE A 442 -0.75 -1.95 9.55
C ILE A 442 -1.72 -1.46 8.46
N VAL A 443 -1.21 -1.09 7.29
CA VAL A 443 -2.05 -0.64 6.15
C VAL A 443 -2.95 -1.77 5.66
N TYR A 444 -2.45 -3.01 5.61
CA TYR A 444 -3.23 -4.21 5.27
C TYR A 444 -4.43 -4.38 6.21
N TYR A 445 -4.20 -4.43 7.52
CA TYR A 445 -5.28 -4.58 8.50
C TYR A 445 -6.24 -3.38 8.50
N SER A 446 -5.73 -2.16 8.29
CA SER A 446 -6.59 -0.99 8.17
C SER A 446 -7.57 -1.13 6.99
N THR A 447 -7.14 -1.69 5.86
CA THR A 447 -7.97 -1.84 4.66
C THR A 447 -9.00 -2.95 4.82
N LEU A 448 -8.62 -4.08 5.46
CA LEU A 448 -9.57 -5.13 5.84
C LEU A 448 -10.68 -4.59 6.75
N LEU A 449 -10.31 -3.72 7.68
CA LEU A 449 -11.26 -3.07 8.59
C LEU A 449 -12.19 -2.11 7.86
N GLU A 450 -11.99 -1.74 6.61
CA GLU A 450 -12.96 -0.91 5.87
C GLU A 450 -14.17 -1.70 5.36
N SER A 451 -14.08 -3.03 5.33
CA SER A 451 -15.15 -3.92 4.89
C SER A 451 -15.65 -3.63 3.46
N HIS A 452 -14.75 -3.75 2.47
CA HIS A 452 -15.13 -3.66 1.06
C HIS A 452 -15.95 -4.88 0.60
N TRP A 453 -16.82 -4.71 -0.40
CA TRP A 453 -17.72 -5.79 -0.85
C TRP A 453 -17.04 -6.85 -1.73
N THR A 454 -15.86 -6.57 -2.29
CA THR A 454 -15.14 -7.51 -3.15
C THR A 454 -13.67 -7.57 -2.78
N LYS A 455 -13.09 -8.79 -2.77
CA LYS A 455 -11.68 -9.03 -2.46
C LYS A 455 -10.74 -8.29 -3.42
N SER A 456 -11.07 -8.29 -4.71
CA SER A 456 -10.33 -7.55 -5.75
C SER A 456 -10.25 -6.04 -5.49
N ALA A 457 -11.38 -5.39 -5.15
CA ALA A 457 -11.37 -3.97 -4.79
C ALA A 457 -10.59 -3.69 -3.51
N GLU A 458 -10.72 -4.57 -2.51
CA GLU A 458 -9.96 -4.49 -1.25
C GLU A 458 -8.45 -4.57 -1.51
N ASN A 459 -8.00 -5.57 -2.27
CA ASN A 459 -6.60 -5.74 -2.66
C ASN A 459 -6.08 -4.53 -3.46
N ARG A 460 -6.88 -4.02 -4.40
CA ARG A 460 -6.50 -2.82 -5.17
C ARG A 460 -6.32 -1.62 -4.26
N ILE A 461 -7.28 -1.33 -3.38
CA ILE A 461 -7.21 -0.19 -2.45
C ILE A 461 -6.04 -0.35 -1.48
N MET A 462 -5.82 -1.55 -0.97
CA MET A 462 -4.69 -1.90 -0.13
C MET A 462 -3.36 -1.59 -0.83
N MET A 463 -3.17 -2.05 -2.07
CA MET A 463 -1.95 -1.75 -2.84
C MET A 463 -1.74 -0.25 -3.05
N HIS A 464 -2.81 0.50 -3.39
CA HIS A 464 -2.72 1.96 -3.54
C HIS A 464 -2.33 2.64 -2.23
N LYS A 465 -2.93 2.24 -1.11
CA LYS A 465 -2.59 2.78 0.20
C LYS A 465 -1.17 2.45 0.60
N VAL A 466 -0.75 1.20 0.48
CA VAL A 466 0.63 0.79 0.79
C VAL A 466 1.61 1.60 -0.04
N TYR A 467 1.37 1.75 -1.35
CA TYR A 467 2.20 2.56 -2.23
C TYR A 467 2.27 4.04 -1.81
N ILE A 468 1.12 4.69 -1.61
CA ILE A 468 1.03 6.11 -1.22
C ILE A 468 1.72 6.34 0.13
N PHE A 469 1.44 5.48 1.11
CA PHE A 469 2.03 5.60 2.45
C PHE A 469 3.52 5.31 2.44
N LEU A 470 4.00 4.30 1.70
CA LEU A 470 5.43 4.04 1.58
C LEU A 470 6.15 5.23 0.95
N ILE A 471 5.63 5.80 -0.14
CA ILE A 471 6.24 6.99 -0.76
C ILE A 471 6.24 8.15 0.23
N PHE A 472 5.10 8.43 0.86
CA PHE A 472 4.99 9.57 1.76
C PHE A 472 5.88 9.43 2.99
N MET A 473 5.90 8.25 3.61
CA MET A 473 6.57 7.99 4.89
C MET A 473 8.06 7.66 4.74
N VAL A 474 8.47 6.94 3.69
CA VAL A 474 9.87 6.52 3.49
C VAL A 474 10.65 7.55 2.67
N LEU A 475 10.02 8.19 1.69
CA LEU A 475 10.72 9.07 0.74
C LEU A 475 10.44 10.55 1.01
N ILE A 476 9.17 10.96 1.08
CA ILE A 476 8.80 12.39 1.15
C ILE A 476 9.07 12.98 2.55
N LEU A 477 8.52 12.39 3.61
CA LEU A 477 8.61 12.92 4.98
C LEU A 477 10.05 12.99 5.52
N PRO A 478 10.92 11.99 5.33
CA PRO A 478 12.32 12.12 5.73
C PRO A 478 13.03 13.23 4.96
N SER A 479 12.77 13.37 3.65
CA SER A 479 13.35 14.43 2.82
C SER A 479 12.87 15.84 3.22
N LEU A 480 11.59 15.99 3.57
CA LEU A 480 11.01 17.25 4.04
C LEU A 480 11.35 17.55 5.50
N GLY A 481 11.30 16.57 6.40
CA GLY A 481 11.56 16.73 7.83
C GLY A 481 13.01 17.12 8.12
N LEU A 482 13.97 16.55 7.37
CA LEU A 482 15.38 16.95 7.43
C LEU A 482 15.61 18.40 6.96
N THR A 483 14.75 18.91 6.07
CA THR A 483 14.89 20.25 5.48
C THR A 483 14.04 21.32 6.15
N SER A 484 12.95 21.02 6.86
CA SER A 484 12.02 22.05 7.38
C SER A 484 12.04 22.20 8.91
N MET A 485 12.13 21.11 9.68
CA MET A 485 12.27 21.23 11.14
C MET A 485 13.61 21.81 11.58
N LYS A 486 14.65 21.66 10.75
CA LYS A 486 15.93 22.34 10.97
C LYS A 486 15.76 23.87 10.95
N TRP A 487 15.01 24.41 9.99
CA TRP A 487 14.72 25.84 9.92
C TRP A 487 13.76 26.31 11.02
N MET A 488 12.76 25.50 11.37
CA MET A 488 11.82 25.85 12.43
C MET A 488 12.51 25.98 13.79
N PHE A 489 13.46 25.09 14.10
CA PHE A 489 14.28 25.17 15.31
C PHE A 489 15.35 26.27 15.23
N ASP A 490 16.01 26.45 14.09
CA ASP A 490 17.02 27.50 13.93
C ASP A 490 16.35 28.90 14.05
N TYR A 491 15.10 29.06 13.59
CA TYR A 491 14.28 30.27 13.79
C TYR A 491 13.83 30.43 15.26
N ALA A 492 13.40 29.36 15.93
CA ALA A 492 13.02 29.42 17.35
C ALA A 492 14.20 29.73 18.28
N SER A 493 15.41 29.26 17.97
CA SER A 493 16.64 29.61 18.70
C SER A 493 17.15 31.02 18.42
N PHE A 494 16.61 31.71 17.41
CA PHE A 494 16.93 33.12 17.15
C PHE A 494 16.10 34.06 18.05
N PHE A 495 15.05 33.54 18.69
CA PHE A 495 14.14 34.29 19.58
C PHE A 495 14.34 34.00 21.07
N PHE A 496 15.34 33.20 21.46
CA PHE A 496 15.71 32.94 22.87
C PHE A 496 17.18 33.21 23.14
#